data_AF-A0AB40C9H8-F1
#
_entry.id   AF-A0AB40C9H8-F1
#
_cell.length_a   1.000
_cell.length_b   1.000
_cell.length_c   1.000
_cell.angle_alpha   90.00
_cell.angle_beta   90.00
_cell.angle_gamma   90.00
#
_symmetry.space_group_name_H-M   'P 1'
#
loop_
_entity.id
_entity.type
_entity.pdbx_description
1 polymer ?
#
loop_
_entity_poly.entity_id
_entity_poly.type
_entity_poly.pdbx_seq_one_letter_code
_entity_poly.pdbx_strand_id
1 'polypeptide(L)'
;MMQMIGWCICAYLKIIGGQSFGYAYIGFMTILLILQWQRDDYVPILYHFLNCHFRRIHERPPLDFFGTINARPLARDLFIKYVRCYKHEFLRDFFLSTGQLQDVAFLLLKESWEIEKNPMASKGTPLHGPRIKLIEKAQNLFAETKEHIFESKAAEEHAKLLRIQHELEVSTKQAIFIDSSISDTIRTCISTGNHRAAMKVRTEFKVPEKRWYWLKALALSTRGDWAALEKFSKEKRPPGGYKPFVEACIGADAKAEALKYIPKLTEPRERSEAYARIGMAKEAADAASQAKDSEFFGRLKLTLGQNAGATSIFDSLRDRLSFQGVY
;
A
#
# COMPACT_ATOMS: atom_id res chain seq x y z
N MET A 1 47.86 -25.90 1.02
CA MET A 1 46.80 -25.45 0.08
C MET A 1 47.08 -24.06 -0.49
N MET A 2 47.34 -23.02 0.32
CA MET A 2 47.76 -21.68 -0.19
C MET A 2 49.11 -21.69 -0.95
N GLN A 3 50.07 -22.54 -0.57
CA GLN A 3 51.34 -22.66 -1.30
C GLN A 3 51.18 -23.31 -2.69
N MET A 4 50.21 -24.22 -2.86
CA MET A 4 49.90 -24.84 -4.16
C MET A 4 49.26 -23.84 -5.13
N ILE A 5 48.41 -22.95 -4.60
CA ILE A 5 47.77 -21.88 -5.38
C ILE A 5 48.81 -20.84 -5.81
N GLY A 6 49.77 -20.49 -4.94
CA GLY A 6 50.88 -19.60 -5.28
C GLY A 6 51.80 -20.17 -6.38
N TRP A 7 52.05 -21.48 -6.37
CA TRP A 7 52.85 -22.15 -7.40
C TRP A 7 52.13 -22.27 -8.74
N CYS A 8 50.82 -22.52 -8.74
CA CYS A 8 50.02 -22.52 -9.97
C CYS A 8 49.95 -21.12 -10.61
N ILE A 9 49.83 -20.05 -9.83
CA ILE A 9 49.82 -18.67 -10.34
C ILE A 9 51.19 -18.26 -10.90
N CYS A 10 52.29 -18.62 -10.23
CA CYS A 10 53.65 -18.36 -10.73
C CYS A 10 53.98 -19.19 -11.99
N ALA A 11 53.54 -20.44 -12.08
CA ALA A 11 53.71 -21.26 -13.28
C ALA A 11 52.90 -20.71 -14.46
N TYR A 12 51.70 -20.20 -14.22
CA TYR A 12 50.82 -19.63 -15.25
C TYR A 12 51.33 -18.28 -15.77
N LEU A 13 51.88 -17.43 -14.89
CA LEU A 13 52.52 -16.15 -15.29
C LEU A 13 53.80 -16.34 -16.12
N LYS A 14 54.50 -17.46 -15.97
CA LYS A 14 55.73 -17.77 -16.73
C LYS A 14 55.45 -18.32 -18.14
N ILE A 15 54.27 -18.93 -18.36
CA ILE A 15 53.83 -19.45 -19.65
C ILE A 15 53.27 -18.32 -20.55
N ILE A 16 52.81 -17.22 -19.95
CA ILE A 16 52.24 -16.05 -20.63
C ILE A 16 53.30 -15.19 -21.37
N GLY A 17 54.59 -15.51 -21.23
CA GLY A 17 55.68 -14.84 -21.94
C GLY A 17 55.69 -15.05 -23.47
N GLY A 18 54.80 -15.88 -24.03
CA GLY A 18 54.74 -16.09 -25.48
C GLY A 18 53.45 -16.74 -25.95
N GLN A 19 52.63 -15.95 -26.65
CA GLN A 19 51.55 -16.34 -27.57
C GLN A 19 50.14 -16.69 -27.01
N SER A 20 49.16 -16.03 -27.65
CA SER A 20 47.74 -16.36 -27.82
C SER A 20 46.85 -16.53 -26.57
N PHE A 21 46.45 -15.39 -26.01
CA PHE A 21 45.59 -15.20 -24.82
C PHE A 21 44.11 -15.65 -24.91
N GLY A 22 43.60 -16.02 -26.10
CA GLY A 22 42.16 -16.22 -26.31
C GLY A 22 41.58 -17.52 -25.73
N TYR A 23 42.31 -18.63 -25.82
CA TYR A 23 41.78 -19.96 -25.49
C TYR A 23 42.12 -20.40 -24.05
N ALA A 24 43.22 -19.91 -23.49
CA ALA A 24 43.61 -20.18 -22.10
C ALA A 24 42.65 -19.53 -21.07
N TYR A 25 42.06 -18.38 -21.41
CA TYR A 25 41.14 -17.64 -20.55
C TYR A 25 39.80 -18.36 -20.35
N ILE A 26 39.32 -19.06 -21.39
CA ILE A 26 38.07 -19.84 -21.33
C ILE A 26 38.27 -21.12 -20.50
N GLY A 27 39.41 -21.78 -20.65
CA GLY A 27 39.77 -22.96 -19.84
C GLY A 27 39.90 -22.63 -18.35
N PHE A 28 40.58 -21.53 -18.02
CA PHE A 28 40.74 -21.08 -16.63
C PHE A 28 39.41 -20.62 -16.00
N MET A 29 38.53 -19.97 -16.79
CA MET A 29 37.19 -19.56 -16.36
C MET A 29 36.26 -20.75 -16.09
N THR A 30 36.35 -21.82 -16.90
CA THR A 30 35.54 -23.02 -16.71
C THR A 30 35.99 -23.81 -15.48
N ILE A 31 37.30 -23.88 -15.24
CA ILE A 31 37.87 -24.56 -14.06
C ILE A 31 37.60 -23.78 -12.77
N LEU A 32 37.66 -22.44 -12.80
CA LEU A 32 37.22 -21.62 -11.67
C LEU A 32 35.71 -21.76 -11.44
N LEU A 33 34.86 -21.69 -12.48
CA LEU A 33 33.41 -21.90 -12.35
C LEU A 33 33.03 -23.27 -11.77
N ILE A 34 33.80 -24.32 -12.08
CA ILE A 34 33.59 -25.68 -11.55
C ILE A 34 34.12 -25.81 -10.11
N LEU A 35 35.26 -25.17 -9.78
CA LEU A 35 35.87 -25.26 -8.45
C LEU A 35 35.29 -24.27 -7.41
N GLN A 36 34.53 -23.24 -7.83
CA GLN A 36 33.95 -22.22 -6.94
C GLN A 36 32.55 -22.54 -6.41
N TRP A 37 32.02 -23.73 -6.65
CA TRP A 37 30.63 -24.09 -6.33
C TRP A 37 30.42 -24.64 -4.90
N GLN A 38 31.32 -24.36 -3.95
CA GLN A 38 31.25 -25.02 -2.64
C GLN A 38 31.62 -24.21 -1.39
N ARG A 39 31.57 -22.87 -1.40
CA ARG A 39 31.63 -22.11 -0.14
C ARG A 39 31.03 -20.70 -0.24
N ASP A 40 30.20 -20.33 0.73
CA ASP A 40 29.32 -19.15 0.75
C ASP A 40 29.99 -17.77 0.99
N ASP A 41 31.30 -17.62 0.84
CA ASP A 41 32.04 -16.39 1.24
C ASP A 41 32.45 -15.46 0.06
N TYR A 42 31.74 -15.46 -1.07
CA TYR A 42 32.22 -14.83 -2.33
C TYR A 42 31.61 -13.48 -2.72
N VAL A 43 30.86 -12.80 -1.85
CA VAL A 43 30.24 -11.51 -2.21
C VAL A 43 31.29 -10.45 -2.65
N PRO A 44 32.44 -10.24 -1.98
CA PRO A 44 33.40 -9.19 -2.36
C PRO A 44 34.15 -9.46 -3.67
N ILE A 45 34.50 -10.72 -3.94
CA ILE A 45 35.26 -11.14 -5.13
C ILE A 45 34.36 -11.06 -6.38
N LEU A 46 33.08 -11.41 -6.23
CA LEU A 46 32.09 -11.32 -7.29
C LEU A 46 31.72 -9.86 -7.60
N TYR A 47 31.72 -8.99 -6.57
CA TYR A 47 31.63 -7.53 -6.73
C TYR A 47 32.85 -6.97 -7.49
N HIS A 48 34.07 -7.38 -7.13
CA HIS A 48 35.29 -6.98 -7.84
C HIS A 48 35.30 -7.49 -9.28
N PHE A 49 34.80 -8.71 -9.52
CA PHE A 49 34.63 -9.28 -10.86
C PHE A 49 33.61 -8.50 -11.68
N LEU A 50 32.44 -8.18 -11.11
CA LEU A 50 31.46 -7.31 -11.78
C LEU A 50 32.06 -5.94 -12.08
N ASN A 51 32.83 -5.34 -11.18
CA ASN A 51 33.44 -4.02 -11.36
C ASN A 51 34.54 -4.03 -12.45
N CYS A 52 35.39 -5.06 -12.49
CA CYS A 52 36.38 -5.27 -13.55
C CYS A 52 35.71 -5.58 -14.90
N HIS A 53 34.63 -6.36 -14.90
CA HIS A 53 33.84 -6.60 -16.10
C HIS A 53 33.12 -5.32 -16.55
N PHE A 54 32.65 -4.48 -15.62
CA PHE A 54 32.03 -3.16 -15.89
C PHE A 54 33.02 -2.15 -16.45
N ARG A 55 34.27 -2.18 -16.00
CA ARG A 55 35.34 -1.39 -16.61
C ARG A 55 35.60 -1.80 -18.07
N ARG A 56 35.40 -3.08 -18.39
CA ARG A 56 35.34 -3.63 -19.76
C ARG A 56 33.98 -3.43 -20.48
N ILE A 57 32.89 -3.11 -19.78
CA ILE A 57 31.58 -2.79 -20.41
C ILE A 57 31.66 -1.51 -21.23
N HIS A 58 32.52 -0.57 -20.84
CA HIS A 58 32.80 0.59 -21.70
C HIS A 58 33.51 0.21 -23.03
N GLU A 59 34.00 -1.02 -23.17
CA GLU A 59 34.76 -1.50 -24.34
C GLU A 59 33.97 -2.54 -25.18
N ARG A 60 32.83 -3.05 -24.73
CA ARG A 60 31.99 -4.01 -25.48
C ARG A 60 30.62 -3.41 -25.84
N PRO A 61 30.04 -3.77 -27.00
CA PRO A 61 28.68 -3.33 -27.33
C PRO A 61 27.69 -3.78 -26.24
N PRO A 62 26.83 -2.87 -25.72
CA PRO A 62 25.97 -3.14 -24.56
C PRO A 62 25.04 -4.36 -24.71
N LEU A 63 24.60 -4.64 -25.95
CA LEU A 63 23.59 -5.65 -26.24
C LEU A 63 24.09 -7.09 -26.08
N ASP A 64 25.30 -7.40 -26.56
CA ASP A 64 25.91 -8.73 -26.41
C ASP A 64 26.16 -9.09 -24.94
N PHE A 65 26.47 -8.07 -24.15
CA PHE A 65 26.69 -8.20 -22.71
C PHE A 65 25.38 -8.47 -21.96
N PHE A 66 24.30 -7.75 -22.27
CA PHE A 66 23.00 -7.97 -21.64
C PHE A 66 22.44 -9.37 -21.94
N GLY A 67 22.60 -9.86 -23.17
CA GLY A 67 22.25 -11.25 -23.51
C GLY A 67 23.04 -12.28 -22.69
N THR A 68 24.36 -12.06 -22.54
CA THR A 68 25.24 -12.96 -21.76
C THR A 68 24.87 -13.00 -20.27
N ILE A 69 24.52 -11.84 -19.69
CA ILE A 69 24.08 -11.77 -18.28
C ILE A 69 22.71 -12.39 -18.10
N ASN A 70 21.76 -12.10 -18.99
CA ASN A 70 20.39 -12.60 -18.87
C ASN A 70 20.31 -14.13 -18.98
N ALA A 71 21.22 -14.76 -19.73
CA ALA A 71 21.33 -16.22 -19.80
C ALA A 71 21.68 -16.90 -18.47
N ARG A 72 22.17 -16.14 -17.47
CA ARG A 72 22.60 -16.68 -16.16
C ARG A 72 21.84 -15.98 -15.02
N PRO A 73 20.82 -16.63 -14.41
CA PRO A 73 19.96 -16.02 -13.39
C PRO A 73 20.72 -15.38 -12.22
N LEU A 74 21.72 -16.07 -11.66
CA LEU A 74 22.51 -15.55 -10.54
C LEU A 74 23.31 -14.30 -10.92
N ALA A 75 23.90 -14.27 -12.11
CA ALA A 75 24.66 -13.12 -12.59
C ALA A 75 23.75 -11.92 -12.86
N ARG A 76 22.56 -12.17 -13.43
CA ARG A 76 21.51 -11.17 -13.62
C ARG A 76 21.09 -10.54 -12.30
N ASP A 77 20.76 -11.33 -11.28
CA ASP A 77 20.23 -10.80 -10.02
C ASP A 77 21.29 -9.97 -9.27
N LEU A 78 22.56 -10.38 -9.33
CA LEU A 78 23.69 -9.61 -8.81
C LEU A 78 23.92 -8.32 -9.58
N PHE A 79 23.82 -8.36 -10.91
CA PHE A 79 23.90 -7.17 -11.76
C PHE A 79 22.79 -6.18 -11.43
N ILE A 80 21.54 -6.63 -11.32
CA ILE A 80 20.41 -5.79 -10.93
C ILE A 80 20.66 -5.15 -9.56
N LYS A 81 21.14 -5.91 -8.57
CA LYS A 81 21.45 -5.39 -7.24
C LYS A 81 22.55 -4.32 -7.27
N TYR A 82 23.61 -4.57 -8.04
CA TYR A 82 24.71 -3.62 -8.21
C TYR A 82 24.25 -2.34 -8.90
N VAL A 83 23.56 -2.45 -10.04
CA VAL A 83 23.10 -1.31 -10.86
C VAL A 83 22.12 -0.45 -10.08
N ARG A 84 21.25 -1.04 -9.24
CA ARG A 84 20.35 -0.30 -8.34
C ARG A 84 21.09 0.60 -7.34
N CYS A 85 22.32 0.27 -6.95
CA CYS A 85 23.12 1.05 -5.99
C CYS A 85 23.96 2.15 -6.65
N TYR A 86 24.45 1.94 -7.87
CA TYR A 86 25.47 2.83 -8.48
C TYR A 86 25.00 3.59 -9.72
N LYS A 87 24.20 3.00 -10.61
CA LYS A 87 23.83 3.59 -11.91
C LYS A 87 22.42 3.18 -12.35
N HIS A 88 21.40 3.83 -11.80
CA HIS A 88 20.00 3.47 -12.05
C HIS A 88 19.59 3.47 -13.54
N GLU A 89 20.14 4.40 -14.33
CA GLU A 89 19.78 4.60 -15.75
C GLU A 89 20.02 3.36 -16.61
N PHE A 90 21.11 2.62 -16.36
CA PHE A 90 21.47 1.41 -17.11
C PHE A 90 20.47 0.26 -16.92
N LEU A 91 19.70 0.30 -15.82
CA LEU A 91 18.74 -0.76 -15.52
C LEU A 91 17.57 -0.74 -16.50
N ARG A 92 17.19 0.46 -16.98
CA ARG A 92 16.15 0.64 -17.99
C ARG A 92 16.57 0.02 -19.32
N ASP A 93 17.76 0.33 -19.79
CA ASP A 93 18.30 -0.22 -21.04
C ASP A 93 18.45 -1.74 -20.98
N PHE A 94 18.90 -2.26 -19.83
CA PHE A 94 18.97 -3.69 -19.58
C PHE A 94 17.60 -4.36 -19.73
N PHE A 95 16.58 -3.90 -19.00
CA PHE A 95 15.25 -4.52 -19.05
C PHE A 95 14.56 -4.38 -20.41
N LEU A 96 14.75 -3.25 -21.10
CA LEU A 96 14.29 -3.08 -22.47
C LEU A 96 14.93 -4.08 -23.43
N SER A 97 16.25 -4.30 -23.33
CA SER A 97 16.98 -5.26 -24.17
C SER A 97 16.57 -6.71 -23.92
N THR A 98 16.14 -7.04 -22.70
CA THR A 98 15.69 -8.38 -22.32
C THR A 98 14.20 -8.62 -22.53
N GLY A 99 13.45 -7.60 -22.98
CA GLY A 99 11.99 -7.67 -23.17
C GLY A 99 11.18 -7.68 -21.85
N GLN A 100 11.78 -7.29 -20.73
CA GLN A 100 11.12 -7.25 -19.41
C GLN A 100 10.46 -5.88 -19.20
N LEU A 101 9.35 -5.64 -19.91
CA LEU A 101 8.66 -4.35 -19.92
C LEU A 101 8.07 -3.98 -18.55
N GLN A 102 7.63 -4.97 -17.78
CA GLN A 102 7.08 -4.80 -16.44
C GLN A 102 8.11 -4.18 -15.47
N ASP A 103 9.35 -4.62 -15.53
CA ASP A 103 10.41 -4.11 -14.67
C ASP A 103 10.73 -2.66 -15.01
N VAL A 104 10.73 -2.31 -16.31
CA VAL A 104 10.84 -0.91 -16.75
C VAL A 104 9.68 -0.07 -16.22
N ALA A 105 8.45 -0.58 -16.27
CA ALA A 105 7.28 0.12 -15.77
C ALA A 105 7.37 0.37 -14.25
N PHE A 106 7.83 -0.61 -13.46
CA PHE A 106 8.08 -0.42 -12.03
C PHE A 106 9.17 0.62 -11.75
N LEU A 107 10.23 0.69 -12.56
CA LEU A 107 11.25 1.73 -12.44
C LEU A 107 10.65 3.12 -12.70
N LEU A 108 9.87 3.28 -13.77
CA LEU A 108 9.20 4.56 -14.08
C LEU A 108 8.24 5.00 -12.96
N LEU A 109 7.51 4.06 -12.35
CA LEU A 109 6.69 4.36 -11.18
C LEU A 109 7.56 4.85 -10.03
N LYS A 110 8.66 4.18 -9.73
CA LYS A 110 9.59 4.60 -8.67
C LYS A 110 10.16 6.00 -8.93
N GLU A 111 10.61 6.27 -10.16
CA GLU A 111 11.09 7.61 -10.58
C GLU A 111 10.01 8.67 -10.38
N SER A 112 8.75 8.35 -10.68
CA SER A 112 7.63 9.27 -10.50
C SER A 112 7.43 9.70 -9.02
N TRP A 113 7.71 8.79 -8.07
CA TRP A 113 7.69 9.08 -6.63
C TRP A 113 8.94 9.86 -6.17
N GLU A 114 10.08 9.69 -6.83
CA GLU A 114 11.30 10.43 -6.50
C GLU A 114 11.21 11.91 -6.92
N ILE A 115 10.49 12.22 -8.00
CA ILE A 115 10.18 13.61 -8.40
C ILE A 115 9.45 14.38 -7.28
N GLU A 116 8.58 13.71 -6.53
CA GLU A 116 7.82 14.29 -5.42
C GLU A 116 8.71 14.74 -4.26
N LYS A 117 9.76 13.97 -3.94
CA LYS A 117 10.66 14.25 -2.81
C LYS A 117 11.50 15.51 -3.00
N ASN A 118 11.56 16.07 -4.20
CA ASN A 118 12.24 17.33 -4.46
C ASN A 118 11.38 18.51 -3.96
N PRO A 119 11.83 19.27 -2.94
CA PRO A 119 11.03 20.31 -2.26
C PRO A 119 10.58 21.47 -3.14
N MET A 120 11.13 21.61 -4.35
CA MET A 120 10.73 22.61 -5.34
C MET A 120 9.45 22.25 -6.09
N ALA A 121 8.95 21.02 -6.00
CA ALA A 121 7.75 20.56 -6.72
C ALA A 121 6.45 20.65 -5.89
N SER A 122 6.55 20.85 -4.58
CA SER A 122 5.50 20.49 -3.62
C SER A 122 4.52 21.61 -3.24
N LYS A 123 4.56 22.78 -3.88
CA LYS A 123 3.63 23.88 -3.56
C LYS A 123 3.09 24.57 -4.81
N GLY A 124 1.90 24.12 -5.26
CA GLY A 124 1.03 24.88 -6.15
C GLY A 124 1.48 25.03 -7.61
N THR A 125 2.53 24.33 -8.04
CA THR A 125 3.08 24.46 -9.40
C THR A 125 2.60 23.38 -10.37
N PRO A 126 2.59 23.63 -11.69
CA PRO A 126 2.21 22.67 -12.76
C PRO A 126 3.12 21.43 -12.89
N LEU A 127 3.97 21.15 -11.90
CA LEU A 127 4.99 20.08 -11.92
C LEU A 127 4.42 18.66 -11.80
N HIS A 128 3.10 18.49 -11.64
CA HIS A 128 2.48 17.17 -11.75
C HIS A 128 2.48 16.63 -13.19
N GLY A 129 2.61 17.48 -14.20
CA GLY A 129 2.65 17.07 -15.61
C GLY A 129 3.74 16.02 -15.89
N PRO A 130 5.02 16.27 -15.54
CA PRO A 130 6.09 15.28 -15.66
C PRO A 130 5.82 13.96 -14.92
N ARG A 131 5.31 14.02 -13.67
CA ARG A 131 4.98 12.82 -12.87
C ARG A 131 3.88 11.99 -13.51
N ILE A 132 2.78 12.64 -13.91
CA ILE A 132 1.65 11.99 -14.60
C ILE A 132 2.14 11.33 -15.89
N LYS A 133 2.97 12.02 -16.68
CA LYS A 133 3.54 11.46 -17.92
C LYS A 133 4.38 10.20 -17.68
N LEU A 134 5.10 10.11 -16.57
CA LEU A 134 5.85 8.89 -16.21
C LEU A 134 4.91 7.74 -15.84
N ILE A 135 3.86 8.03 -15.06
CA ILE A 135 2.85 7.03 -14.68
C ILE A 135 2.10 6.52 -15.92
N GLU A 136 1.76 7.40 -16.87
CA GLU A 136 1.12 7.00 -18.14
C GLU A 136 2.05 6.14 -19.01
N LYS A 137 3.35 6.45 -19.05
CA LYS A 137 4.32 5.58 -19.72
C LYS A 137 4.38 4.21 -19.06
N ALA A 138 4.39 4.14 -17.73
CA ALA A 138 4.35 2.86 -17.01
C ALA A 138 3.05 2.09 -17.31
N GLN A 139 1.90 2.77 -17.34
CA GLN A 139 0.60 2.19 -17.69
C GLN A 139 0.60 1.57 -19.09
N ASN A 140 1.18 2.25 -20.08
CA ASN A 140 1.32 1.72 -21.44
C ASN A 140 2.22 0.48 -21.48
N LEU A 141 3.35 0.49 -20.78
CA LEU A 141 4.24 -0.67 -20.70
C LEU A 141 3.58 -1.89 -20.03
N PHE A 142 2.78 -1.68 -18.98
CA PHE A 142 2.00 -2.77 -18.39
C PHE A 142 0.89 -3.28 -19.32
N ALA A 143 0.33 -2.41 -20.17
CA ALA A 143 -0.73 -2.80 -21.11
C ALA A 143 -0.25 -3.74 -22.23
N GLU A 144 1.05 -3.72 -22.56
CA GLU A 144 1.67 -4.62 -23.55
C GLU A 144 1.60 -6.10 -23.11
N THR A 145 1.51 -6.37 -21.79
CA THR A 145 1.52 -7.73 -21.24
C THR A 145 0.19 -8.07 -20.57
N LYS A 146 -0.41 -9.21 -20.94
CA LYS A 146 -1.70 -9.66 -20.37
C LYS A 146 -1.64 -10.01 -18.88
N GLU A 147 -0.45 -10.27 -18.34
CA GLU A 147 -0.24 -10.60 -16.93
C GLU A 147 -0.42 -9.37 -16.02
N HIS A 148 -0.15 -8.16 -16.53
CA HIS A 148 -0.11 -6.92 -15.74
C HIS A 148 -1.29 -5.97 -16.00
N ILE A 149 -2.46 -6.52 -16.37
CA ILE A 149 -3.68 -5.74 -16.61
C ILE A 149 -4.11 -4.98 -15.35
N PHE A 150 -3.91 -5.56 -14.17
CA PHE A 150 -4.24 -4.92 -12.91
C PHE A 150 -3.37 -3.69 -12.67
N GLU A 151 -2.06 -3.81 -12.83
CA GLU A 151 -1.08 -2.75 -12.65
C GLU A 151 -1.27 -1.64 -13.68
N SER A 152 -1.59 -1.99 -14.93
CA SER A 152 -1.95 -1.02 -15.97
C SER A 152 -3.15 -0.18 -15.55
N LYS A 153 -4.24 -0.81 -15.10
CA LYS A 153 -5.45 -0.11 -14.62
C LYS A 153 -5.18 0.71 -13.36
N ALA A 154 -4.37 0.18 -12.43
CA ALA A 154 -4.01 0.89 -11.21
C ALA A 154 -3.18 2.16 -11.52
N ALA A 155 -2.26 2.09 -12.48
CA ALA A 155 -1.50 3.24 -12.94
C ALA A 155 -2.39 4.27 -13.67
N GLU A 156 -3.35 3.82 -14.49
CA GLU A 156 -4.36 4.68 -15.11
C GLU A 156 -5.19 5.44 -14.06
N GLU A 157 -5.73 4.72 -13.07
CA GLU A 157 -6.50 5.29 -11.96
C GLU A 157 -5.65 6.28 -11.15
N HIS A 158 -4.39 5.96 -10.89
CA HIS A 158 -3.48 6.85 -10.15
C HIS A 158 -3.21 8.16 -10.91
N ALA A 159 -2.90 8.09 -12.21
CA ALA A 159 -2.72 9.27 -13.05
C ALA A 159 -3.98 10.13 -13.10
N LYS A 160 -5.15 9.50 -13.20
CA LYS A 160 -6.45 10.17 -13.19
C LYS A 160 -6.75 10.84 -11.85
N LEU A 161 -6.40 10.20 -10.73
CA LEU A 161 -6.58 10.76 -9.39
C LEU A 161 -5.76 12.04 -9.22
N LEU A 162 -4.47 12.01 -9.60
CA LEU A 162 -3.59 13.18 -9.52
C LEU A 162 -4.12 14.37 -10.33
N ARG A 163 -4.71 14.13 -11.52
CA ARG A 163 -5.37 15.18 -12.31
C ARG A 163 -6.55 15.81 -11.57
N ILE A 164 -7.44 14.98 -11.04
CA ILE A 164 -8.60 15.46 -10.28
C ILE A 164 -8.16 16.21 -9.03
N GLN A 165 -7.16 15.70 -8.30
CA GLN A 165 -6.61 16.37 -7.13
C GLN A 165 -6.04 17.75 -7.50
N HIS A 166 -5.27 17.84 -8.58
CA HIS A 166 -4.76 19.12 -9.06
C HIS A 166 -5.89 20.11 -9.42
N GLU A 167 -6.94 19.67 -10.14
CA GLU A 167 -8.14 20.50 -10.40
C GLU A 167 -8.82 20.96 -9.10
N LEU A 168 -8.87 20.10 -8.08
CA LEU A 168 -9.43 20.42 -6.78
C LEU A 168 -8.58 21.46 -6.04
N GLU A 169 -7.25 21.37 -6.08
CA GLU A 169 -6.39 22.37 -5.46
C GLU A 169 -6.49 23.73 -6.14
N VAL A 170 -6.56 23.76 -7.48
CA VAL A 170 -6.75 25.00 -8.24
C VAL A 170 -8.10 25.64 -7.93
N SER A 171 -9.18 24.85 -7.86
CA SER A 171 -10.53 25.38 -7.59
C SER A 171 -10.76 25.78 -6.14
N THR A 172 -10.20 25.04 -5.18
CA THR A 172 -10.35 25.31 -3.74
C THR A 172 -9.28 26.25 -3.19
N LYS A 173 -8.18 26.45 -3.93
CA LYS A 173 -6.96 27.17 -3.50
C LYS A 173 -6.32 26.55 -2.24
N GLN A 174 -6.53 25.26 -2.00
CA GLN A 174 -5.98 24.52 -0.87
C GLN A 174 -5.06 23.40 -1.35
N ALA A 175 -3.80 23.42 -0.89
CA ALA A 175 -2.80 22.40 -1.20
C ALA A 175 -2.90 21.22 -0.22
N ILE A 176 -4.04 20.51 -0.22
CA ILE A 176 -4.35 19.42 0.71
C ILE A 176 -4.79 18.12 0.01
N PHE A 177 -4.94 18.15 -1.31
CA PHE A 177 -5.55 17.05 -2.06
C PHE A 177 -4.54 16.17 -2.76
N ILE A 178 -3.37 16.70 -3.13
CA ILE A 178 -2.32 15.90 -3.78
C ILE A 178 -1.87 14.75 -2.87
N ASP A 179 -1.61 13.59 -3.49
CA ASP A 179 -1.07 12.38 -2.86
C ASP A 179 -1.92 11.75 -1.75
N SER A 180 -3.11 12.31 -1.49
CA SER A 180 -4.09 11.68 -0.63
C SER A 180 -4.73 10.47 -1.33
N SER A 181 -5.16 9.47 -0.57
CA SER A 181 -5.90 8.34 -1.14
C SER A 181 -7.27 8.78 -1.65
N ILE A 182 -7.91 7.99 -2.54
CA ILE A 182 -9.29 8.25 -3.01
C ILE A 182 -10.25 8.48 -1.83
N SER A 183 -10.09 7.69 -0.76
CA SER A 183 -10.91 7.79 0.45
C SER A 183 -10.69 9.12 1.16
N ASP A 184 -9.43 9.54 1.30
CA ASP A 184 -9.06 10.78 1.97
C ASP A 184 -9.51 11.98 1.14
N THR A 185 -9.30 11.95 -0.18
CA THR A 185 -9.77 12.97 -1.13
C THR A 185 -11.28 13.18 -0.98
N ILE A 186 -12.06 12.10 -0.90
CA ILE A 186 -13.51 12.16 -0.68
C ILE A 186 -13.84 12.78 0.68
N ARG A 187 -13.19 12.33 1.77
CA ARG A 187 -13.43 12.86 3.11
C ARG A 187 -13.10 14.35 3.20
N THR A 188 -11.98 14.77 2.62
CA THR A 188 -11.55 16.17 2.56
C THR A 188 -12.54 16.99 1.76
N CYS A 189 -12.97 16.54 0.57
CA CYS A 189 -13.99 17.24 -0.24
C CYS A 189 -15.30 17.44 0.52
N ILE A 190 -15.74 16.43 1.29
CA ILE A 190 -16.97 16.54 2.09
C ILE A 190 -16.75 17.51 3.25
N SER A 191 -15.61 17.43 3.92
CA SER A 191 -15.28 18.29 5.06
C SER A 191 -15.17 19.77 4.65
N THR A 192 -14.65 20.06 3.45
CA THR A 192 -14.58 21.42 2.89
C THR A 192 -15.90 21.92 2.29
N GLY A 193 -16.95 21.09 2.25
CA GLY A 193 -18.26 21.46 1.73
C GLY A 193 -18.46 21.25 0.23
N ASN A 194 -17.44 20.77 -0.49
CA ASN A 194 -17.54 20.49 -1.92
C ASN A 194 -18.13 19.09 -2.20
N HIS A 195 -19.42 18.93 -1.89
CA HIS A 195 -20.13 17.66 -2.05
C HIS A 195 -20.22 17.19 -3.52
N ARG A 196 -20.23 18.13 -4.49
CA ARG A 196 -20.28 17.81 -5.92
C ARG A 196 -18.98 17.16 -6.39
N ALA A 197 -17.83 17.67 -5.95
CA ALA A 197 -16.53 17.06 -6.22
C ALA A 197 -16.42 15.66 -5.61
N ALA A 198 -16.85 15.47 -4.37
CA ALA A 198 -16.85 14.16 -3.72
C ALA A 198 -17.67 13.11 -4.51
N MET A 199 -18.82 13.51 -5.05
CA MET A 199 -19.64 12.64 -5.90
C MET A 199 -18.96 12.33 -7.24
N LYS A 200 -18.30 13.31 -7.88
CA LYS A 200 -17.50 13.09 -9.11
C LYS A 200 -16.42 12.04 -8.88
N VAL A 201 -15.64 12.16 -7.80
CA VAL A 201 -14.59 11.18 -7.44
C VAL A 201 -15.21 9.80 -7.19
N ARG A 202 -16.33 9.72 -6.46
CA ARG A 202 -17.03 8.46 -6.21
C ARG A 202 -17.44 7.75 -7.50
N THR A 203 -18.03 8.47 -8.45
CA THR A 203 -18.50 7.90 -9.72
C THR A 203 -17.33 7.48 -10.61
N GLU A 204 -16.27 8.29 -10.64
CA GLU A 204 -15.09 8.04 -11.46
C GLU A 204 -14.36 6.76 -11.05
N PHE A 205 -14.11 6.59 -9.75
CA PHE A 205 -13.39 5.44 -9.20
C PHE A 205 -14.30 4.29 -8.77
N LYS A 206 -15.59 4.35 -9.14
CA LYS A 206 -16.60 3.31 -8.85
C LYS A 206 -16.57 2.85 -7.39
N VAL A 207 -16.49 3.81 -6.46
CA VAL A 207 -16.34 3.51 -5.03
C VAL A 207 -17.56 2.72 -4.54
N PRO A 208 -17.37 1.55 -3.89
CA PRO A 208 -18.47 0.71 -3.42
C PRO A 208 -19.41 1.48 -2.49
N GLU A 209 -20.72 1.23 -2.62
CA GLU A 209 -21.74 1.96 -1.86
C GLU A 209 -21.51 1.82 -0.34
N LYS A 210 -21.20 0.61 0.15
CA LYS A 210 -20.85 0.39 1.57
C LYS A 210 -19.72 1.31 2.03
N ARG A 211 -18.62 1.43 1.26
CA ARG A 211 -17.48 2.30 1.59
C ARG A 211 -17.87 3.78 1.56
N TRP A 212 -18.69 4.20 0.60
CA TRP A 212 -19.18 5.57 0.50
C TRP A 212 -19.92 6.03 1.77
N TYR A 213 -20.80 5.19 2.32
CA TYR A 213 -21.53 5.53 3.55
C TYR A 213 -20.60 5.72 4.75
N TRP A 214 -19.57 4.88 4.89
CA TRP A 214 -18.52 5.05 5.91
C TRP A 214 -17.78 6.38 5.75
N LEU A 215 -17.30 6.68 4.55
CA LEU A 215 -16.54 7.91 4.30
C LEU A 215 -17.38 9.17 4.53
N LYS A 216 -18.63 9.17 4.03
CA LYS A 216 -19.52 10.33 4.16
C LYS A 216 -19.99 10.53 5.59
N ALA A 217 -20.35 9.47 6.32
CA ALA A 217 -20.75 9.59 7.72
C ALA A 217 -19.60 10.14 8.58
N LEU A 218 -18.40 9.59 8.43
CA LEU A 218 -17.22 10.06 9.14
C LEU A 218 -16.92 11.52 8.80
N ALA A 219 -16.85 11.90 7.52
CA ALA A 219 -16.54 13.27 7.14
C ALA A 219 -17.58 14.29 7.62
N LEU A 220 -18.88 13.95 7.60
CA LEU A 220 -19.94 14.82 8.14
C LEU A 220 -19.82 14.97 9.66
N SER A 221 -19.51 13.89 10.38
CA SER A 221 -19.29 13.93 11.84
C SER A 221 -18.05 14.74 12.22
N THR A 222 -16.95 14.62 11.47
CA THR A 222 -15.73 15.40 11.69
C THR A 222 -15.97 16.90 11.48
N ARG A 223 -16.84 17.27 10.54
CA ARG A 223 -17.28 18.65 10.34
C ARG A 223 -18.29 19.13 11.41
N GLY A 224 -18.93 18.22 12.13
CA GLY A 224 -20.02 18.53 13.06
C GLY A 224 -21.36 18.86 12.40
N ASP A 225 -21.56 18.48 11.12
CA ASP A 225 -22.80 18.75 10.40
C ASP A 225 -23.82 17.63 10.62
N TRP A 226 -24.43 17.65 11.81
CA TRP A 226 -25.43 16.68 12.24
C TRP A 226 -26.73 16.74 11.43
N ALA A 227 -27.11 17.93 10.96
CA ALA A 227 -28.30 18.11 10.12
C ALA A 227 -28.15 17.40 8.77
N ALA A 228 -26.99 17.54 8.12
CA ALA A 228 -26.69 16.82 6.89
C ALA A 228 -26.56 15.30 7.11
N LEU A 229 -26.00 14.88 8.26
CA LEU A 229 -25.92 13.47 8.62
C LEU A 229 -27.32 12.86 8.80
N GLU A 230 -28.23 13.58 9.47
CA GLU A 230 -29.61 13.14 9.66
C GLU A 230 -30.36 13.03 8.32
N LYS A 231 -30.22 14.04 7.45
CA LYS A 231 -30.78 13.99 6.09
C LYS A 231 -30.24 12.78 5.32
N PHE A 232 -28.93 12.56 5.35
CA PHE A 232 -28.29 11.45 4.66
C PHE A 232 -28.79 10.08 5.15
N SER A 233 -29.07 9.95 6.45
CA SER A 233 -29.62 8.71 7.02
C SER A 233 -31.05 8.38 6.55
N LYS A 234 -31.81 9.40 6.12
CA LYS A 234 -33.21 9.27 5.68
C LYS A 234 -33.36 9.09 4.17
N GLU A 235 -32.36 9.48 3.37
CA GLU A 235 -32.40 9.40 1.90
C GLU A 235 -32.57 7.97 1.39
N LYS A 236 -31.75 7.05 1.86
CA LYS A 236 -31.79 5.63 1.47
C LYS A 236 -31.27 4.77 2.61
N ARG A 237 -31.82 3.56 2.76
CA ARG A 237 -31.31 2.58 3.73
C ARG A 237 -29.85 2.25 3.40
N PRO A 238 -28.90 2.44 4.33
CA PRO A 238 -27.49 2.19 4.07
C PRO A 238 -27.21 0.70 3.83
N PRO A 239 -26.38 0.34 2.83
CA PRO A 239 -25.94 -1.03 2.64
C PRO A 239 -25.02 -1.43 3.81
N GLY A 240 -25.42 -2.49 4.52
CA GLY A 240 -24.75 -2.92 5.76
C GLY A 240 -25.21 -2.20 7.03
N GLY A 241 -26.33 -1.47 6.99
CA GLY A 241 -27.01 -0.93 8.17
C GLY A 241 -26.45 0.39 8.70
N TYR A 242 -26.89 0.80 9.90
CA TYR A 242 -26.61 2.12 10.48
C TYR A 242 -25.27 2.19 11.24
N LYS A 243 -24.47 1.13 11.23
CA LYS A 243 -23.16 1.08 11.89
C LYS A 243 -22.22 2.26 11.53
N PRO A 244 -22.12 2.71 10.27
CA PRO A 244 -21.29 3.85 9.92
C PRO A 244 -21.68 5.16 10.63
N PHE A 245 -22.99 5.35 10.88
CA PHE A 245 -23.52 6.54 11.53
C PHE A 245 -23.24 6.50 13.03
N VAL A 246 -23.41 5.34 13.65
CA VAL A 246 -23.15 5.12 15.07
C VAL A 246 -21.66 5.34 15.38
N GLU A 247 -20.76 4.70 14.64
CA GLU A 247 -19.30 4.87 14.83
C GLU A 247 -18.85 6.32 14.59
N ALA A 248 -19.42 6.99 13.59
CA ALA A 248 -19.13 8.40 13.33
C ALA A 248 -19.56 9.31 14.48
N CYS A 249 -20.75 9.08 15.06
CA CYS A 249 -21.22 9.85 16.22
C CYS A 249 -20.41 9.56 17.49
N ILE A 250 -20.04 8.29 17.72
CA ILE A 250 -19.20 7.89 18.86
C ILE A 250 -17.81 8.52 18.74
N GLY A 251 -17.20 8.50 17.55
CA GLY A 251 -15.88 9.09 17.31
C GLY A 251 -15.83 10.61 17.52
N ALA A 252 -16.97 11.28 17.39
CA ALA A 252 -17.13 12.72 17.63
C ALA A 252 -17.71 13.07 19.01
N ASP A 253 -17.86 12.08 19.91
CA ASP A 253 -18.48 12.19 21.24
C ASP A 253 -19.90 12.82 21.26
N ALA A 254 -20.62 12.68 20.14
CA ALA A 254 -21.98 13.20 19.98
C ALA A 254 -23.02 12.19 20.45
N LYS A 255 -23.12 12.02 21.77
CA LYS A 255 -23.99 11.00 22.41
C LYS A 255 -25.46 11.12 21.98
N ALA A 256 -26.00 12.35 21.98
CA ALA A 256 -27.40 12.60 21.62
C ALA A 256 -27.74 12.18 20.18
N GLU A 257 -26.81 12.39 19.24
CA GLU A 257 -26.99 11.98 17.84
C GLU A 257 -26.85 10.47 17.67
N ALA A 258 -25.89 9.85 18.39
CA ALA A 258 -25.71 8.40 18.34
C ALA A 258 -26.98 7.63 18.77
N LEU A 259 -27.71 8.12 19.79
CA LEU A 259 -28.96 7.52 20.27
C LEU A 259 -30.05 7.42 19.19
N LYS A 260 -30.03 8.27 18.16
CA LYS A 260 -30.99 8.19 17.05
C LYS A 260 -30.74 6.99 16.12
N TYR A 261 -29.51 6.46 16.11
CA TYR A 261 -29.07 5.44 15.16
C TYR A 261 -28.87 4.07 15.80
N ILE A 262 -28.50 3.99 17.07
CA ILE A 262 -28.24 2.72 17.77
C ILE A 262 -29.45 1.78 17.76
N PRO A 263 -30.70 2.23 17.99
CA PRO A 263 -31.87 1.35 17.91
C PRO A 263 -32.09 0.75 16.51
N LYS A 264 -31.54 1.40 15.47
CA LYS A 264 -31.68 0.97 14.07
C LYS A 264 -30.63 -0.07 13.66
N LEU A 265 -29.67 -0.40 14.52
CA LEU A 265 -28.74 -1.51 14.29
C LEU A 265 -29.51 -2.83 14.31
N THR A 266 -29.28 -3.71 13.33
CA THR A 266 -29.95 -5.02 13.27
C THR A 266 -29.43 -5.96 14.36
N GLU A 267 -28.13 -5.97 14.60
CA GLU A 267 -27.53 -6.92 15.53
C GLU A 267 -27.58 -6.46 16.98
N PRO A 268 -28.19 -7.25 17.90
CA PRO A 268 -28.24 -6.93 19.33
C PRO A 268 -26.84 -6.75 19.94
N ARG A 269 -25.87 -7.55 19.50
CA ARG A 269 -24.48 -7.45 19.93
C ARG A 269 -23.87 -6.09 19.57
N GLU A 270 -23.93 -5.68 18.31
CA GLU A 270 -23.40 -4.37 17.89
C GLU A 270 -24.13 -3.21 18.61
N ARG A 271 -25.42 -3.37 18.87
CA ARG A 271 -26.22 -2.41 19.63
C ARG A 271 -25.73 -2.25 21.07
N SER A 272 -25.47 -3.37 21.75
CA SER A 272 -24.96 -3.37 23.12
C SER A 272 -23.54 -2.79 23.23
N GLU A 273 -22.65 -3.10 22.29
CA GLU A 273 -21.31 -2.52 22.20
C GLU A 273 -21.39 -0.99 22.02
N ALA A 274 -22.29 -0.52 21.16
CA ALA A 274 -22.48 0.91 20.92
C ALA A 274 -23.00 1.65 22.16
N TYR A 275 -24.01 1.10 22.86
CA TYR A 275 -24.51 1.70 24.11
C TYR A 275 -23.44 1.74 25.20
N ALA A 276 -22.63 0.68 25.32
CA ALA A 276 -21.54 0.63 26.27
C ALA A 276 -20.49 1.72 26.01
N ARG A 277 -20.12 1.93 24.73
CA ARG A 277 -19.15 2.97 24.34
C ARG A 277 -19.64 4.39 24.61
N ILE A 278 -20.95 4.61 24.66
CA ILE A 278 -21.55 5.92 24.96
C ILE A 278 -21.72 6.15 26.48
N GLY A 279 -21.53 5.09 27.28
CA GLY A 279 -21.69 5.11 28.74
C GLY A 279 -23.09 4.78 29.24
N MET A 280 -23.95 4.21 28.39
CA MET A 280 -25.31 3.82 28.72
C MET A 280 -25.37 2.37 29.21
N ALA A 281 -25.06 2.16 30.49
CA ALA A 281 -24.90 0.82 31.04
C ALA A 281 -26.21 0.00 31.10
N LYS A 282 -27.36 0.64 31.34
CA LYS A 282 -28.67 -0.04 31.41
C LYS A 282 -29.06 -0.60 30.05
N GLU A 283 -29.03 0.27 29.05
CA GLU A 283 -29.44 -0.04 27.70
C GLU A 283 -28.45 -0.98 27.00
N ALA A 284 -27.15 -0.90 27.35
CA ALA A 284 -26.16 -1.88 26.93
C ALA A 284 -26.45 -3.27 27.49
N ALA A 285 -26.80 -3.37 28.77
CA ALA A 285 -27.14 -4.63 29.42
C ALA A 285 -28.44 -5.22 28.87
N ASP A 286 -29.46 -4.39 28.65
CA ASP A 286 -30.73 -4.81 28.05
C ASP A 286 -30.52 -5.32 26.61
N ALA A 287 -29.71 -4.63 25.79
CA ALA A 287 -29.39 -5.09 24.43
C ALA A 287 -28.53 -6.37 24.42
N ALA A 288 -27.61 -6.53 25.37
CA ALA A 288 -26.78 -7.72 25.49
C ALA A 288 -27.59 -8.94 25.95
N SER A 289 -28.58 -8.75 26.82
CA SER A 289 -29.50 -9.83 27.24
C SER A 289 -30.27 -10.44 26.06
N GLN A 290 -30.65 -9.60 25.10
CA GLN A 290 -31.32 -10.02 23.86
C GLN A 290 -30.40 -10.78 22.90
N ALA A 291 -29.07 -10.63 23.02
CA ALA A 291 -28.11 -11.30 22.16
C ALA A 291 -27.89 -12.79 22.53
N LYS A 292 -28.42 -13.26 23.67
CA LYS A 292 -28.24 -14.64 24.20
C LYS A 292 -26.78 -15.11 24.32
N ASP A 293 -25.82 -14.18 24.33
CA ASP A 293 -24.38 -14.44 24.42
C ASP A 293 -23.90 -14.17 25.86
N SER A 294 -23.82 -15.24 26.65
CA SER A 294 -23.49 -15.19 28.08
C SER A 294 -22.04 -14.77 28.35
N GLU A 295 -21.11 -15.11 27.47
CA GLU A 295 -19.69 -14.76 27.60
C GLU A 295 -19.47 -13.27 27.34
N PHE A 296 -20.11 -12.76 26.29
CA PHE A 296 -20.05 -11.34 25.93
C PHE A 296 -20.70 -10.45 26.99
N PHE A 297 -21.83 -10.87 27.58
CA PHE A 297 -22.46 -10.19 28.71
C PHE A 297 -21.52 -10.06 29.92
N GLY A 298 -20.76 -11.12 30.24
CA GLY A 298 -19.75 -11.11 31.30
C GLY A 298 -18.63 -10.09 31.05
N ARG A 299 -18.13 -10.00 29.81
CA ARG A 299 -17.09 -9.02 29.42
C ARG A 299 -17.57 -7.57 29.46
N LEU A 300 -18.82 -7.33 29.06
CA LEU A 300 -19.46 -6.01 29.18
C LEU A 300 -19.57 -5.57 30.64
N LYS A 301 -19.94 -6.48 31.55
CA LYS A 301 -20.02 -6.20 32.99
C LYS A 301 -18.66 -5.78 33.56
N LEU A 302 -17.57 -6.42 33.16
CA LEU A 302 -16.22 -6.05 33.62
C LEU A 302 -15.80 -4.66 33.10
N THR A 303 -16.11 -4.36 31.84
CA THR A 303 -15.79 -3.06 31.22
C THR A 303 -16.60 -1.91 31.83
N LEU A 304 -17.87 -2.16 32.14
CA LEU A 304 -18.78 -1.14 32.70
C LEU A 304 -18.77 -1.10 34.23
N GLY A 305 -18.37 -2.17 34.90
CA GLY A 305 -18.32 -2.32 36.36
C GLY A 305 -17.26 -1.48 37.06
N GLN A 306 -16.39 -0.80 36.30
CA GLN A 306 -15.55 0.29 36.81
C GLN A 306 -16.39 1.51 37.25
N ASN A 307 -17.66 1.60 36.81
CA ASN A 307 -18.64 2.58 37.26
C ASN A 307 -19.62 1.91 38.24
N ALA A 308 -19.55 2.22 39.53
CA ALA A 308 -20.25 1.52 40.62
C ALA A 308 -21.78 1.35 40.42
N GLY A 309 -22.44 2.25 39.68
CA GLY A 309 -23.87 2.15 39.37
C GLY A 309 -24.23 1.08 38.34
N ALA A 310 -23.30 0.69 37.45
CA ALA A 310 -23.55 -0.28 36.38
C ALA A 310 -23.69 -1.71 36.92
N THR A 311 -22.92 -2.07 37.95
CA THR A 311 -22.83 -3.45 38.46
C THR A 311 -24.17 -3.97 39.02
N SER A 312 -24.90 -3.15 39.77
CA SER A 312 -26.20 -3.52 40.35
C SER A 312 -27.28 -3.73 39.29
N ILE A 313 -27.22 -2.98 38.19
CA ILE A 313 -28.11 -3.12 37.04
C ILE A 313 -27.86 -4.49 36.36
N PHE A 314 -26.60 -4.82 36.11
CA PHE A 314 -26.22 -6.12 35.51
C PHE A 314 -26.66 -7.30 36.37
N ASP A 315 -26.58 -7.20 37.70
CA ASP A 315 -27.04 -8.25 38.61
C ASP A 315 -28.57 -8.42 38.55
N SER A 316 -29.34 -7.33 38.54
CA SER A 316 -30.80 -7.40 38.39
C SER A 316 -31.28 -7.99 37.06
N LEU A 317 -30.54 -7.77 35.97
CA LEU A 317 -30.85 -8.30 34.64
C LEU A 317 -30.47 -9.76 34.49
N ARG A 318 -29.36 -10.18 35.10
CA ARG A 318 -28.98 -11.60 35.17
C ARG A 318 -30.07 -12.39 35.90
N ASP A 319 -30.56 -11.89 37.02
CA ASP A 319 -31.59 -12.59 37.80
C ASP A 319 -32.84 -12.80 36.95
N ARG A 320 -33.26 -11.79 36.18
CA ARG A 320 -34.38 -11.91 35.21
C ARG A 320 -34.13 -12.94 34.11
N LEU A 321 -32.91 -13.01 33.56
CA LEU A 321 -32.54 -14.01 32.55
C LEU A 321 -32.49 -15.43 33.12
N SER A 322 -32.00 -15.61 34.35
CA SER A 322 -32.01 -16.92 35.00
C SER A 322 -33.41 -17.45 35.27
N PHE A 323 -34.39 -16.57 35.49
CA PHE A 323 -35.80 -16.96 35.65
C PHE A 323 -36.50 -17.30 34.32
N GLN A 324 -36.01 -16.82 33.16
CA GLN A 324 -36.58 -17.17 31.85
C GLN A 324 -36.05 -18.49 31.26
N GLY A 325 -35.04 -19.10 31.87
CA GLY A 325 -34.45 -20.39 31.43
C GLY A 325 -35.03 -21.63 32.10
N VAL A 326 -36.06 -21.49 32.94
CA VAL A 326 -36.69 -22.59 33.69
C VAL A 326 -38.19 -22.53 33.48
N TYR A 327 -38.67 -22.87 32.28
CA TYR A 327 -40.00 -23.43 32.02
C TYR A 327 -40.03 -24.09 30.64
#